data_AF-A0AAW1IGB6-F1
#
_entry.id   AF-A0AAW1IGB6-F1
#
_cell.length_a   1.000
_cell.length_b   1.000
_cell.length_c   1.000
_cell.angle_alpha   90.00
_cell.angle_beta   90.00
_cell.angle_gamma   90.00
#
_symmetry.space_group_name_H-M   'P 1'
#
loop_
_entity.id
_entity.type
_entity.pdbx_description
1 polymer ?
#
loop_
_entity_poly.entity_id
_entity_poly.type
_entity_poly.pdbx_seq_one_letter_code
_entity_poly.pdbx_strand_id
1 'polypeptide(L)'
;MYQEIARRMETETGIQITASHCENRWRHLERMYKKYIDDNRQTGRGRRDFEYASIMEEILGNKRNINPICVLSTDAVVAISTNENIDSQKLQVH
;
A
#
# COMPACT_ATOMS: atom_id res chain seq x y z
N MET A 1 -4.52 -22.43 3.09
CA MET A 1 -3.93 -21.60 4.18
C MET A 1 -4.97 -21.15 5.19
N TYR A 2 -5.93 -20.28 4.85
CA TYR A 2 -6.93 -19.77 5.81
C TYR A 2 -7.88 -20.82 6.38
N GLN A 3 -8.10 -21.94 5.68
CA GLN A 3 -8.87 -23.08 6.20
C GLN A 3 -8.23 -23.70 7.45
N GLU A 4 -6.91 -23.79 7.49
CA GLU A 4 -6.19 -24.36 8.64
C GLU A 4 -6.25 -23.42 9.84
N ILE A 5 -6.12 -22.11 9.60
CA ILE A 5 -6.26 -21.07 10.62
C ILE A 5 -7.66 -21.12 11.22
N ALA A 6 -8.69 -21.20 10.37
CA ALA A 6 -10.09 -21.27 10.80
C ALA A 6 -10.35 -22.50 11.68
N ARG A 7 -9.87 -23.68 11.28
CA ARG A 7 -9.99 -24.92 12.06
C ARG A 7 -9.33 -24.80 13.44
N ARG A 8 -8.13 -24.23 13.50
CA ARG A 8 -7.41 -24.03 14.77
C ARG A 8 -8.16 -23.05 15.68
N MET A 9 -8.60 -21.91 15.14
CA MET A 9 -9.37 -20.93 15.91
C MET A 9 -10.69 -21.50 16.42
N GLU A 10 -11.39 -22.30 15.62
CA GLU A 10 -12.62 -22.98 16.04
C GLU A 10 -12.36 -23.96 17.18
N THR A 11 -11.25 -24.70 17.13
CA THR A 11 -10.85 -25.64 18.20
C THR A 11 -10.53 -24.92 19.51
N GLU A 12 -9.86 -23.75 19.43
CA GLU A 12 -9.45 -22.99 20.60
C GLU A 12 -10.59 -22.16 21.21
N THR A 13 -11.50 -21.65 20.38
CA THR A 13 -12.57 -20.73 20.82
C THR A 13 -13.94 -21.39 20.97
N GLY A 14 -14.14 -22.56 20.35
CA GLY A 14 -15.45 -23.22 20.25
C GLY A 14 -16.44 -22.54 19.29
N ILE A 15 -16.00 -21.51 18.56
CA ILE A 15 -16.86 -20.72 17.66
C ILE A 15 -16.63 -21.19 16.22
N GLN A 16 -17.73 -21.40 15.49
CA GLN A 16 -17.70 -21.70 14.06
C GLN A 16 -17.07 -20.53 13.29
N ILE A 17 -15.86 -20.72 12.75
CA ILE A 17 -15.14 -19.72 11.98
C ILE A 17 -14.87 -20.30 10.60
N THR A 18 -15.24 -19.57 9.55
CA THR A 18 -14.91 -19.96 8.18
C THR A 18 -13.60 -19.32 7.73
N ALA A 19 -12.95 -19.90 6.72
CA ALA A 19 -11.74 -19.35 6.12
C ALA A 19 -11.89 -17.88 5.67
N SER A 20 -13.09 -17.48 5.20
CA SER A 20 -13.36 -16.10 4.78
C SER A 20 -13.39 -15.11 5.94
N HIS A 21 -13.81 -15.52 7.15
CA HIS A 21 -13.72 -14.69 8.35
C HIS A 21 -12.25 -14.37 8.67
N CYS A 22 -11.38 -15.39 8.66
CA CYS A 22 -9.94 -15.21 8.89
C CYS A 22 -9.31 -14.29 7.83
N GLU A 23 -9.63 -14.50 6.56
CA GLU A 23 -9.10 -13.68 5.46
C GLU A 23 -9.55 -12.22 5.56
N ASN A 24 -10.84 -11.98 5.82
CA ASN A 24 -11.37 -10.63 5.98
C ASN A 24 -10.78 -9.91 7.19
N ARG A 25 -10.60 -10.65 8.31
CA ARG A 25 -9.96 -10.10 9.51
C ARG A 25 -8.51 -9.74 9.22
N TRP A 26 -7.77 -10.60 8.53
CA TRP A 26 -6.39 -10.33 8.10
C TRP A 26 -6.29 -9.06 7.25
N ARG A 27 -7.10 -8.95 6.18
CA ARG A 27 -7.15 -7.75 5.32
C ARG A 27 -7.53 -6.48 6.08
N HIS A 28 -8.39 -6.59 7.09
CA HIS A 28 -8.74 -5.47 7.94
C HIS A 28 -7.55 -5.01 8.78
N LEU A 29 -6.85 -5.95 9.42
CA LEU A 29 -5.68 -5.64 10.23
C LEU A 29 -4.55 -5.03 9.39
N GLU A 30 -4.29 -5.53 8.17
CA GLU A 30 -3.33 -4.92 7.24
C GLU A 30 -3.66 -3.46 6.93
N ARG A 31 -4.94 -3.14 6.67
CA ARG A 31 -5.39 -1.77 6.42
C ARG A 31 -5.25 -0.87 7.64
N MET A 32 -5.59 -1.38 8.83
CA MET A 32 -5.45 -0.64 10.09
C MET A 32 -3.99 -0.31 10.37
N TYR A 33 -3.09 -1.28 10.14
CA TYR A 33 -1.67 -1.07 10.34
C TYR A 33 -1.08 -0.05 9.37
N LYS A 34 -1.42 -0.11 8.07
CA LYS A 34 -1.03 0.93 7.10
C LYS A 34 -1.49 2.32 7.52
N LYS A 35 -2.75 2.42 7.94
CA LYS A 35 -3.33 3.68 8.43
C LYS A 35 -2.58 4.20 9.65
N TYR A 36 -2.25 3.32 10.61
CA TYR A 36 -1.47 3.64 11.79
C TYR A 36 -0.08 4.22 11.43
N ILE A 37 0.63 3.62 10.47
CA ILE A 37 1.92 4.14 10.00
C ILE A 37 1.75 5.51 9.33
N ASP A 38 0.74 5.67 8.46
CA ASP A 38 0.48 6.93 7.77
C ASP A 38 0.09 8.05 8.73
N ASP A 39 -0.74 7.76 9.74
CA ASP A 39 -1.13 8.72 10.77
C ASP A 39 0.09 9.18 11.58
N ASN A 40 0.96 8.24 11.97
CA ASN A 40 2.14 8.53 12.78
C ASN A 40 3.27 9.20 11.97
N ARG A 41 3.22 9.16 10.63
CA ARG A 41 4.13 9.90 9.75
C ARG A 41 3.73 11.38 9.60
N GLN A 42 2.47 11.74 9.85
CA GLN A 42 1.99 13.12 9.73
C GLN A 42 2.24 13.91 11.03
N THR A 43 3.05 14.96 10.96
CA THR A 43 3.31 15.85 12.10
C THR A 43 2.07 16.67 12.47
N GLY A 44 1.73 16.75 13.76
CA GLY A 44 0.64 17.61 14.29
C GLY A 44 -0.66 16.87 14.66
N ARG A 45 -0.79 15.59 14.34
CA ARG A 45 -1.83 14.71 14.91
C ARG A 45 -1.20 13.91 16.05
N GLY A 46 -1.89 13.83 17.19
CA GLY A 46 -1.44 13.00 18.32
C GLY A 46 -1.20 11.56 17.85
N ARG A 47 -0.15 10.91 18.37
CA ARG A 47 0.18 9.52 18.03
C ARG A 47 -1.03 8.64 18.30
N ARG A 48 -1.41 7.84 17.31
CA ARG A 48 -2.43 6.82 17.51
C ARG A 48 -1.74 5.55 17.94
N ASP A 49 -2.32 4.88 18.92
CA ASP A 49 -1.86 3.58 19.37
C ASP A 49 -2.64 2.47 18.64
N PHE A 50 -1.93 1.44 18.21
CA PHE A 50 -2.51 0.24 17.63
C PHE A 50 -1.96 -0.97 18.40
N GLU A 51 -2.84 -1.67 19.09
CA GLU A 51 -2.47 -2.74 20.04
C GLU A 51 -1.64 -3.86 19.39
N TYR A 52 -1.89 -4.15 18.11
CA TYR A 52 -1.18 -5.18 17.36
C TYR A 52 -0.02 -4.62 16.52
N ALA A 53 0.42 -3.37 16.75
CA ALA A 53 1.46 -2.73 15.95
C ALA A 53 2.79 -3.49 15.97
N SER A 54 3.23 -3.95 17.15
CA SER A 54 4.52 -4.66 17.30
C SER A 54 4.55 -5.96 16.49
N ILE A 55 3.51 -6.78 16.64
CA ILE A 55 3.38 -8.06 15.90
C ILE A 55 3.21 -7.79 14.40
N MET A 56 2.48 -6.74 14.02
CA MET A 56 2.35 -6.36 12.62
C MET A 56 3.65 -5.87 12.01
N GLU A 57 4.47 -5.11 12.74
CA GLU A 57 5.81 -4.70 12.32
C GLU A 57 6.72 -5.92 12.10
N GLU A 58 6.66 -6.92 12.97
CA GLU A 58 7.42 -8.16 12.79
C GLU A 58 7.04 -8.90 11.50
N ILE A 59 5.73 -9.00 11.21
CA ILE A 59 5.22 -9.73 10.04
C ILE A 59 5.35 -8.91 8.74
N LEU A 60 5.22 -7.58 8.84
CA LEU A 60 5.02 -6.70 7.69
C LEU A 60 6.07 -5.59 7.53
N GLY A 61 6.86 -5.26 8.56
CA GLY A 61 7.81 -4.14 8.58
C GLY A 61 8.88 -4.22 7.50
N ASN A 62 9.27 -5.43 7.11
CA ASN A 62 10.24 -5.67 6.04
C ASN A 62 9.63 -5.61 4.62
N LYS A 63 8.32 -5.40 4.47
CA LYS A 63 7.67 -5.32 3.16
C LYS A 63 7.72 -3.89 2.60
N ARG A 64 8.30 -3.75 1.40
CA ARG A 64 8.37 -2.48 0.65
C ARG A 64 7.01 -1.84 0.34
N ASN A 65 5.91 -2.58 0.49
CA ASN A 65 4.54 -2.09 0.30
C ASN A 65 3.99 -1.27 1.48
N ILE A 66 4.72 -1.19 2.59
CA ILE A 66 4.32 -0.46 3.81
C ILE A 66 5.30 0.67 4.10
N ASN A 67 6.59 0.42 3.87
CA ASN A 67 7.64 1.43 3.87
C ASN A 67 8.20 1.60 2.44
N PRO A 68 7.51 2.31 1.54
CA PRO A 68 8.03 2.56 0.21
C PRO A 68 9.28 3.44 0.30
N ILE A 69 10.38 2.97 -0.29
CA ILE A 69 11.68 3.68 -0.31
C ILE A 69 11.54 5.03 -1.02
N CYS A 70 10.64 5.11 -2.02
CA CYS A 70 10.32 6.34 -2.72
C CYS A 70 8.86 6.26 -3.16
N VAL A 71 8.08 7.31 -2.86
CA VAL A 71 6.75 7.53 -3.43
C VAL A 71 6.93 8.51 -4.58
N LEU A 72 6.80 8.04 -5.81
CA LEU A 72 6.76 8.92 -6.98
C LEU A 72 5.36 9.51 -7.07
N SER A 73 5.20 10.79 -6.70
CA SER A 73 3.95 11.53 -6.90
C SER A 73 3.95 12.10 -8.32
N THR A 74 2.90 11.84 -9.09
CA THR A 74 2.72 12.43 -10.42
C THR A 74 2.08 13.81 -10.29
N ASP A 75 2.75 14.76 -9.63
CA ASP A 75 2.25 16.15 -9.48
C ASP A 75 2.73 17.10 -10.58
N ALA A 76 3.20 16.56 -11.71
CA ALA A 76 3.53 17.39 -12.87
C ALA A 76 2.97 16.77 -14.15
N VAL A 77 1.81 17.27 -14.57
CA VAL A 77 1.54 17.39 -16.01
C VAL A 77 2.50 18.44 -16.53
N VAL A 78 3.75 18.06 -16.78
CA VAL A 78 4.58 18.84 -17.69
C VAL A 78 3.97 18.58 -19.06
N ALA A 79 3.25 19.58 -19.58
CA ALA A 79 2.90 19.60 -20.99
C ALA A 79 4.21 19.56 -21.78
N ILE A 80 4.61 18.37 -22.22
CA ILE A 80 5.67 18.23 -23.20
C ILE A 80 5.04 18.65 -24.52
N SER A 81 5.24 19.91 -24.90
CA SER A 81 5.10 20.32 -26.29
C SER A 81 6.24 19.67 -27.08
N THR A 82 6.07 18.42 -27.49
CA THR A 82 6.98 17.76 -28.44
C THR A 82 6.82 18.46 -29.77
N ASN A 83 7.88 19.16 -30.18
CA ASN A 83 7.99 19.80 -31.47
C ASN A 83 8.35 18.71 -32.50
N GLU A 84 7.39 18.33 -33.36
CA GLU A 84 7.67 17.53 -34.55
C GLU A 84 7.02 18.18 -35.78
N ASN A 85 7.85 18.81 -36.63
CA ASN A 85 7.66 18.65 -38.07
C ASN A 85 9.02 18.70 -38.78
N ILE A 86 9.39 17.56 -39.34
CA ILE A 86 10.61 17.28 -40.09
C ILE A 86 10.39 17.75 -41.53
N ASP A 87 11.31 18.60 -41.98
CA ASP A 87 11.90 18.74 -43.32
C ASP A 87 11.03 18.47 -44.57
N SER A 88 10.89 19.51 -45.39
CA SER A 88 10.83 19.36 -46.85
C SER A 88 11.49 20.55 -47.53
N GLN A 89 12.76 20.34 -47.89
CA GLN A 89 13.54 20.98 -48.94
C GLN A 89 12.78 21.87 -49.94
N LYS A 90 13.29 23.11 -50.14
CA LYS A 90 13.57 23.59 -51.50
C LYS A 90 14.66 24.67 -51.50
N LEU A 91 15.83 24.27 -51.98
CA LEU A 91 16.88 25.12 -52.51
C LEU A 91 16.35 25.87 -53.74
N GLN A 92 16.44 27.21 -53.80
CA GLN A 92 16.98 27.93 -54.95
C GLN A 92 17.14 29.44 -54.68
N VAL A 93 18.38 29.87 -54.88
CA VAL A 93 18.87 31.25 -54.96
C VAL A 93 18.55 31.79 -56.34
N HIS A 94 18.02 33.01 -56.43
CA HIS A 94 18.42 33.97 -57.45
C HIS A 94 18.45 35.37 -56.84
#